data_AF-A0A238UY66-F1
#
_entry.id   AF-A0A238UY66-F1
#
_cell.length_a   1.000
_cell.length_b   1.000
_cell.length_c   1.000
_cell.angle_alpha   90.00
_cell.angle_beta   90.00
_cell.angle_gamma   90.00
#
_symmetry.space_group_name_H-M   'P 1'
#
loop_
_entity.id
_entity.type
_entity.pdbx_description
1 polymer ?
#
loop_
_entity_poly.entity_id
_entity_poly.type
_entity_poly.pdbx_seq_one_letter_code
_entity_poly.pdbx_strand_id
1 'polypeptide(L)'
;MHEPHDEPGLLEPAQLFAALRHGAPDLPPVVSPHDVVIAAAGTWGRYGSVIVLRRDHEEDNALLDDVYLLERSPEGEWLWPGGGSGSGMPEWVLDRPDGPLPGSRGSDLVNLGAQLAQVGGDWLAELTVMASRAVTTVEVRYGGAEISVRVPPSGLVTLPGVVGSPDDVAEFRGFDDTGGLRAVEHYRPLTESDRRDGWPDESLWVRSDSRDRM
;
A
#
# COMPACT_ATOMS: atom_id res chain seq x y z
N MET A 1 33.88 -22.12 9.87
CA MET A 1 33.04 -21.29 10.76
C MET A 1 32.31 -20.34 9.84
N HIS A 2 31.05 -20.64 9.52
CA HIS A 2 30.16 -19.66 8.92
C HIS A 2 29.66 -18.81 10.07
N GLU A 3 30.01 -17.53 10.06
CA GLU A 3 29.32 -16.55 10.89
C GLU A 3 27.85 -16.53 10.44
N PRO A 4 26.88 -16.53 11.36
CA PRO A 4 25.51 -16.27 10.97
C PRO A 4 25.48 -14.84 10.41
N HIS A 5 25.10 -14.71 9.15
CA HIS A 5 24.59 -13.44 8.65
C HIS A 5 23.31 -13.17 9.45
N ASP A 6 23.41 -12.33 10.48
CA ASP A 6 22.24 -11.68 11.06
C ASP A 6 21.64 -10.83 9.93
N GLU A 7 20.63 -11.36 9.22
CA GLU A 7 19.83 -10.55 8.31
C GLU A 7 19.24 -9.40 9.13
N PRO A 8 19.55 -8.14 8.82
CA PRO A 8 18.99 -7.02 9.56
C PRO A 8 17.46 -7.02 9.41
N GLY A 9 16.76 -7.04 10.56
CA GLY A 9 15.51 -6.29 10.72
C GLY A 9 14.19 -6.96 10.35
N LEU A 10 14.06 -8.28 10.28
CA LEU A 10 12.72 -8.89 10.12
C LEU A 10 11.83 -8.57 11.34
N LEU A 11 10.65 -8.00 11.10
CA LEU A 11 9.68 -7.75 12.17
C LEU A 11 9.13 -9.07 12.70
N GLU A 12 9.04 -9.14 14.03
CA GLU A 12 8.38 -10.25 14.70
C GLU A 12 6.88 -10.23 14.36
N PRO A 13 6.23 -11.38 14.16
CA PRO A 13 4.78 -11.45 13.86
C PRO A 13 3.92 -10.71 14.87
N ALA A 14 4.34 -10.69 16.15
CA ALA A 14 3.66 -9.95 17.20
C ALA A 14 3.55 -8.44 16.91
N GLN A 15 4.54 -7.84 16.24
CA GLN A 15 4.53 -6.43 15.85
C GLN A 15 3.51 -6.18 14.72
N LEU A 16 3.45 -7.07 13.73
CA LEU A 16 2.47 -7.01 12.64
C LEU A 16 1.03 -7.14 13.19
N PHE A 17 0.81 -8.10 14.11
CA PHE A 17 -0.49 -8.32 14.73
C PHE A 17 -0.92 -7.14 15.60
N ALA A 18 0.03 -6.52 16.32
CA ALA A 18 -0.23 -5.32 17.10
C ALA A 18 -0.66 -4.17 16.18
N ALA A 19 0.00 -3.97 15.03
CA ALA A 19 -0.37 -2.93 14.08
C ALA A 19 -1.77 -3.17 13.48
N LEU A 20 -2.14 -4.41 13.17
CA LEU A 20 -3.50 -4.73 12.71
C LEU A 20 -4.58 -4.51 13.78
N ARG A 21 -4.22 -4.57 15.07
CA ARG A 21 -5.16 -4.35 16.19
C ARG A 21 -5.25 -2.87 16.60
N HIS A 22 -4.15 -2.14 16.50
CA HIS A 22 -4.01 -0.82 17.11
C HIS A 22 -3.73 0.30 16.10
N GLY A 23 -3.54 -0.03 14.83
CA GLY A 23 -3.06 0.87 13.80
C GLY A 23 -1.52 0.89 13.72
N ALA A 24 -1.01 1.42 12.61
CA ALA A 24 0.41 1.70 12.46
C ALA A 24 0.84 2.87 13.37
N PRO A 25 2.07 2.85 13.90
CA PRO A 25 2.64 4.00 14.57
C PRO A 25 2.83 5.18 13.60
N ASP A 26 3.09 6.37 14.15
CA ASP A 26 3.48 7.51 13.33
C ASP A 26 4.77 7.20 12.57
N LEU A 27 4.73 7.44 11.25
CA LEU A 27 5.87 7.20 10.38
C LEU A 27 6.96 8.24 10.66
N PRO A 28 8.23 7.84 10.88
CA PRO A 28 9.30 8.79 11.08
C PRO A 28 9.60 9.53 9.76
N PRO A 29 10.03 10.80 9.81
CA PRO A 29 10.38 11.56 8.62
C PRO A 29 11.63 11.01 7.91
N VAL A 30 12.39 10.14 8.58
CA VAL A 30 13.57 9.45 8.05
C VAL A 30 13.55 8.02 8.55
N VAL A 31 13.73 7.07 7.64
CA VAL A 31 13.99 5.66 7.95
C VAL A 31 15.49 5.43 7.81
N SER A 32 16.18 5.09 8.91
CA SER A 32 17.62 4.80 8.87
C SER A 32 17.87 3.48 8.12
N PRO A 33 19.07 3.27 7.54
CA PRO A 33 19.45 2.01 6.91
C PRO A 33 19.03 0.79 7.72
N HIS A 34 19.35 0.77 9.02
CA HIS A 34 19.15 -0.39 9.90
C HIS A 34 17.76 -0.48 10.54
N ASP A 35 16.87 0.44 10.22
CA ASP A 35 15.53 0.50 10.82
C ASP A 35 14.51 -0.17 9.91
N VAL A 36 13.56 -0.87 10.54
CA VAL A 36 12.38 -1.41 9.89
C VAL A 36 11.15 -0.87 10.59
N VAL A 37 10.26 -0.24 9.82
CA VAL A 37 9.12 0.52 10.37
C VAL A 37 7.81 0.05 9.74
N ILE A 38 6.76 -0.02 10.55
CA ILE A 38 5.40 -0.30 10.05
C ILE A 38 4.80 1.03 9.59
N ALA A 39 4.56 1.16 8.28
CA ALA A 39 4.10 2.40 7.68
C ALA A 39 2.57 2.52 7.61
N ALA A 40 1.90 1.39 7.40
CA ALA A 40 0.45 1.32 7.39
C ALA A 40 -0.02 -0.07 7.80
N ALA A 41 -1.19 -0.12 8.40
CA ALA A 41 -1.88 -1.37 8.71
C ALA A 41 -3.39 -1.14 8.60
N GLY A 42 -4.09 -2.11 8.02
CA GLY A 42 -5.54 -2.05 7.89
C GLY A 42 -6.17 -3.41 7.70
N THR A 43 -7.47 -3.48 7.98
CA THR A 43 -8.23 -4.74 7.99
C THR A 43 -9.49 -4.60 7.16
N TRP A 44 -9.84 -5.65 6.42
CA TRP A 44 -11.13 -5.78 5.75
C TRP A 44 -11.66 -7.20 5.96
N GLY A 45 -12.78 -7.31 6.68
CA GLY A 45 -13.35 -8.60 7.03
C GLY A 45 -12.39 -9.40 7.92
N ARG A 46 -12.05 -10.62 7.49
CA ARG A 46 -11.10 -11.50 8.20
C ARG A 46 -9.63 -11.26 7.79
N TYR A 47 -9.34 -10.34 6.88
CA TYR A 47 -7.99 -10.15 6.37
C TYR A 47 -7.34 -8.89 6.93
N GLY A 48 -6.01 -8.91 6.98
CA GLY A 48 -5.16 -7.77 7.30
C GLY A 48 -4.13 -7.51 6.20
N SER A 49 -3.78 -6.24 6.02
CA SER A 49 -2.64 -5.78 5.23
C SER A 49 -1.74 -4.94 6.12
N VAL A 50 -0.42 -5.18 6.07
CA VAL A 50 0.60 -4.39 6.77
C VAL A 50 1.70 -4.06 5.79
N ILE A 51 2.01 -2.77 5.66
CA ILE A 51 3.14 -2.26 4.89
C ILE A 51 4.28 -1.96 5.86
N VAL A 52 5.43 -2.51 5.53
CA VAL A 52 6.67 -2.34 6.27
C VAL A 52 7.65 -1.63 5.36
N LEU A 53 8.30 -0.58 5.84
CA LEU A 53 9.34 0.13 5.12
C LEU A 53 10.69 -0.16 5.73
N ARG A 54 11.68 -0.26 4.85
CA ARG A 54 13.10 -0.39 5.21
C ARG A 54 13.95 0.31 4.16
N ARG A 55 15.22 0.47 4.46
CA ARG A 55 16.19 0.97 3.50
C ARG A 55 16.95 -0.19 2.90
N ASP A 56 17.21 -0.10 1.61
CA ASP A 56 18.19 -0.97 0.98
C ASP A 56 19.59 -0.67 1.53
N HIS A 57 20.30 -1.70 1.95
CA HIS A 57 21.65 -1.58 2.48
C HIS A 57 22.74 -1.67 1.42
N GLU A 58 22.41 -2.16 0.22
CA GLU A 58 23.41 -2.63 -0.75
C GLU A 58 23.52 -1.76 -2.00
N GLU A 59 22.41 -1.29 -2.59
CA GLU A 59 22.44 -0.71 -3.93
C GLU A 59 22.32 0.82 -3.97
N ASP A 60 21.52 1.50 -3.12
CA ASP A 60 21.45 2.98 -3.14
C ASP A 60 20.84 3.67 -1.89
N ASN A 61 20.61 2.95 -0.79
CA ASN A 61 19.73 3.41 0.31
C ASN A 61 18.31 3.74 -0.15
N ALA A 62 17.82 3.11 -1.22
CA ALA A 62 16.43 3.28 -1.67
C ALA A 62 15.45 2.85 -0.57
N LEU A 63 14.30 3.54 -0.48
CA LEU A 63 13.21 3.11 0.38
C LEU A 63 12.50 1.90 -0.25
N LEU A 64 12.57 0.78 0.45
CA LEU A 64 11.92 -0.47 0.09
C LEU A 64 10.67 -0.67 0.94
N ASP A 65 9.74 -1.43 0.40
CA ASP A 65 8.57 -1.91 1.11
C ASP A 65 8.50 -3.44 1.11
N ASP A 66 7.94 -3.99 2.19
CA ASP A 66 7.48 -5.36 2.27
C ASP A 66 6.00 -5.32 2.68
N VAL A 67 5.17 -6.10 2.00
CA VAL A 67 3.74 -6.16 2.29
C VAL A 67 3.38 -7.53 2.83
N TYR A 68 2.76 -7.53 4.00
CA TYR A 68 2.27 -8.73 4.66
C TYR A 68 0.76 -8.79 4.57
N LEU A 69 0.25 -9.85 3.95
CA LEU A 69 -1.17 -10.16 3.88
C LEU A 69 -1.47 -11.31 4.85
N LEU A 70 -2.47 -11.11 5.71
CA LEU A 70 -2.75 -11.98 6.85
C LEU A 70 -4.21 -12.39 6.90
N GLU A 71 -4.47 -13.60 7.36
CA GLU A 71 -5.82 -14.09 7.69
C GLU A 71 -6.00 -14.14 9.21
N ARG A 72 -7.21 -13.78 9.65
CA ARG A 72 -7.70 -14.00 11.01
C ARG A 72 -8.41 -15.35 11.07
N SER A 73 -8.03 -16.17 12.04
CA SER A 73 -8.70 -17.43 12.33
C SER A 73 -10.15 -17.21 12.76
N PRO A 74 -11.00 -18.26 12.74
CA PRO A 74 -12.37 -18.20 13.25
C PRO A 74 -12.46 -17.77 14.73
N GLU A 75 -11.43 -18.07 15.53
CA GLU A 75 -11.32 -17.70 16.94
C GLU A 75 -10.91 -16.23 17.13
N GLY A 76 -10.56 -15.52 16.05
CA GLY A 76 -10.20 -14.12 16.06
C GLY A 76 -8.71 -13.84 16.15
N GLU A 77 -7.85 -14.86 16.11
CA GLU A 77 -6.40 -14.70 16.17
C GLU A 77 -5.80 -14.51 14.78
N TRP A 78 -4.76 -13.67 14.68
CA TRP A 78 -4.03 -13.53 13.42
C TRP A 78 -3.12 -14.74 13.18
N LEU A 79 -3.18 -15.27 11.97
CA LEU A 79 -2.34 -16.39 11.54
C LEU A 79 -1.02 -15.89 10.95
N TRP A 80 -0.05 -16.80 10.82
CA TRP A 80 1.27 -16.47 10.29
C TRP A 80 1.16 -15.74 8.94
N PRO A 81 1.89 -14.64 8.74
CA PRO A 81 1.73 -13.83 7.55
C PRO A 81 2.16 -14.56 6.27
N GLY A 82 1.39 -14.37 5.20
CA GLY A 82 1.89 -14.53 3.83
C GLY A 82 2.60 -13.24 3.43
N GLY A 83 3.93 -13.24 3.49
CA GLY A 83 4.74 -12.09 3.09
C GLY A 83 5.09 -12.11 1.61
N GLY A 84 5.12 -10.94 0.99
CA GLY A 84 5.69 -10.70 -0.34
C GLY A 84 6.60 -9.48 -0.29
N SER A 85 7.70 -9.53 -1.04
CA SER A 85 8.61 -8.39 -1.22
C SER A 85 7.92 -7.33 -2.08
N GLY A 86 7.94 -6.09 -1.61
CA GLY A 86 7.53 -4.92 -2.39
C GLY A 86 8.59 -4.51 -3.39
N SER A 87 8.24 -3.53 -4.23
CA SER A 87 8.97 -3.12 -5.44
C SER A 87 9.71 -1.79 -5.31
N GLY A 88 9.68 -1.15 -4.14
CA GLY A 88 10.29 0.16 -3.89
C GLY A 88 9.24 1.25 -3.70
N MET A 89 9.23 1.84 -2.50
CA MET A 89 8.32 2.92 -2.13
C MET A 89 8.99 4.26 -2.42
N PRO A 90 8.32 5.25 -3.04
CA PRO A 90 8.96 6.52 -3.30
C PRO A 90 9.20 7.31 -2.00
N GLU A 91 10.33 8.00 -1.90
CA GLU A 91 10.75 8.78 -0.70
C GLU A 91 9.67 9.71 -0.17
N TRP A 92 8.93 10.36 -1.06
CA TRP A 92 7.90 11.32 -0.68
C TRP A 92 6.75 10.69 0.08
N VAL A 93 6.62 9.36 0.17
CA VAL A 93 5.62 8.69 1.04
C VAL A 93 5.92 8.92 2.51
N LEU A 94 7.18 9.19 2.87
CA LEU A 94 7.54 9.62 4.22
C LEU A 94 7.00 11.02 4.55
N ASP A 95 6.74 11.82 3.51
CA ASP A 95 6.20 13.17 3.62
C ASP A 95 4.70 13.18 3.32
N ARG A 96 3.86 13.51 4.31
CA ARG A 96 2.44 13.78 4.03
C ARG A 96 2.25 15.23 3.56
N PRO A 97 1.98 15.50 2.26
CA PRO A 97 1.93 16.86 1.75
C PRO A 97 0.62 17.59 2.12
N ASP A 98 0.70 18.92 2.22
CA ASP A 98 -0.46 19.80 2.41
C ASP A 98 -1.34 19.95 1.15
N GLY A 99 -0.76 19.65 -0.01
CA GLY A 99 -1.42 19.79 -1.31
C GLY A 99 -1.27 18.54 -2.16
N PRO A 100 -1.53 18.66 -3.46
CA PRO A 100 -1.47 17.51 -4.36
C PRO A 100 -0.14 16.78 -4.32
N LEU A 101 -0.22 15.45 -4.43
CA LEU A 101 0.94 14.58 -4.30
C LEU A 101 1.89 14.73 -5.50
N PRO A 102 3.22 14.69 -5.30
CA PRO A 102 4.19 14.74 -6.40
C PRO A 102 3.92 13.63 -7.44
N GLY A 103 3.96 13.96 -8.73
CA GLY A 103 3.80 12.98 -9.82
C GLY A 103 2.36 12.63 -10.23
N SER A 104 1.33 13.06 -9.50
CA SER A 104 -0.05 12.57 -9.66
C SER A 104 -0.99 13.43 -10.54
N ARG A 105 -0.45 14.29 -11.42
CA ARG A 105 -1.21 15.34 -12.13
C ARG A 105 -2.00 16.28 -11.21
N GLY A 106 -1.60 16.41 -9.94
CA GLY A 106 -2.29 17.28 -9.00
C GLY A 106 -3.45 16.60 -8.26
N SER A 107 -3.45 15.27 -8.11
CA SER A 107 -4.40 14.54 -7.29
C SER A 107 -4.02 14.53 -5.80
N ASP A 108 -5.01 14.63 -4.92
CA ASP A 108 -4.88 14.46 -3.46
C ASP A 108 -4.81 12.98 -3.03
N LEU A 109 -4.92 12.04 -3.98
CA LEU A 109 -4.71 10.61 -3.79
C LEU A 109 -3.70 10.08 -4.82
N VAL A 110 -2.85 9.14 -4.39
CA VAL A 110 -1.99 8.34 -5.26
C VAL A 110 -2.12 6.88 -4.86
N ASN A 111 -2.51 6.06 -5.82
CA ASN A 111 -2.54 4.62 -5.65
C ASN A 111 -1.12 4.05 -5.67
N LEU A 112 -0.81 3.23 -4.66
CA LEU A 112 0.46 2.56 -4.45
C LEU A 112 0.29 1.03 -4.31
N GLY A 113 -0.93 0.51 -4.48
CA GLY A 113 -1.18 -0.92 -4.37
C GLY A 113 -0.50 -1.70 -5.50
N ALA A 114 0.10 -2.84 -5.18
CA ALA A 114 0.77 -3.67 -6.17
C ALA A 114 0.76 -5.17 -5.84
N GLN A 115 0.61 -5.56 -4.56
CA GLN A 115 0.78 -6.95 -4.18
C GLN A 115 -0.48 -7.81 -4.40
N LEU A 116 -0.28 -9.03 -4.93
CA LEU A 116 -1.27 -10.09 -5.02
C LEU A 116 -0.70 -11.37 -4.39
N ALA A 117 -1.41 -11.98 -3.45
CA ALA A 117 -1.02 -13.23 -2.80
C ALA A 117 -2.22 -14.13 -2.50
N GLN A 118 -1.98 -15.45 -2.39
CA GLN A 118 -2.99 -16.38 -1.93
C GLN A 118 -2.87 -16.58 -0.41
N VAL A 119 -3.96 -16.31 0.33
CA VAL A 119 -4.02 -16.40 1.79
C VAL A 119 -5.33 -17.05 2.21
N GLY A 120 -5.27 -18.11 3.01
CA GLY A 120 -6.47 -18.83 3.45
C GLY A 120 -7.26 -19.51 2.31
N GLY A 121 -6.60 -19.76 1.17
CA GLY A 121 -7.20 -20.28 -0.05
C GLY A 121 -7.75 -19.21 -1.01
N ASP A 122 -7.88 -17.96 -0.56
CA ASP A 122 -8.40 -16.84 -1.34
C ASP A 122 -7.28 -15.98 -1.92
N TRP A 123 -7.50 -15.39 -3.09
CA TRP A 123 -6.59 -14.41 -3.67
C TRP A 123 -6.86 -13.04 -3.07
N LEU A 124 -5.82 -12.40 -2.55
CA LEU A 124 -5.88 -11.07 -1.93
C LEU A 124 -5.00 -10.08 -2.69
N ALA A 125 -5.60 -8.95 -3.05
CA ALA A 125 -4.90 -7.76 -3.49
C ALA A 125 -4.60 -6.85 -2.30
N GLU A 126 -3.44 -6.22 -2.32
CA GLU A 126 -3.10 -5.09 -1.49
C GLU A 126 -3.64 -3.81 -2.15
N LEU A 127 -4.54 -3.13 -1.43
CA LEU A 127 -5.16 -1.88 -1.84
C LEU A 127 -4.58 -0.74 -1.02
N THR A 128 -3.53 -0.11 -1.56
CA THR A 128 -2.82 0.96 -0.87
C THR A 128 -2.96 2.27 -1.60
N VAL A 129 -3.26 3.33 -0.84
CA VAL A 129 -3.34 4.69 -1.35
C VAL A 129 -2.66 5.64 -0.37
N MET A 130 -1.88 6.58 -0.89
CA MET A 130 -1.38 7.72 -0.15
C MET A 130 -2.33 8.91 -0.35
N ALA A 131 -2.66 9.59 0.74
CA ALA A 131 -3.55 10.73 0.75
C ALA A 131 -2.87 12.00 1.29
N SER A 132 -3.15 13.14 0.67
CA SER A 132 -2.67 14.44 1.16
C SER A 132 -3.34 14.83 2.49
N ARG A 133 -2.92 15.95 3.10
CA ARG A 133 -3.56 16.50 4.31
C ARG A 133 -4.96 17.05 4.05
N ALA A 134 -5.32 17.32 2.79
CA ALA A 134 -6.65 17.77 2.41
C ALA A 134 -7.71 16.64 2.53
N VAL A 135 -7.28 15.38 2.54
CA VAL A 135 -8.15 14.21 2.66
C VAL A 135 -8.11 13.68 4.09
N THR A 136 -9.28 13.52 4.69
CA THR A 136 -9.44 13.00 6.06
C THR A 136 -10.07 11.62 6.11
N THR A 137 -10.75 11.22 5.03
CA THR A 137 -11.42 9.93 4.90
C THR A 137 -11.23 9.41 3.49
N VAL A 138 -10.92 8.13 3.37
CA VAL A 138 -10.88 7.41 2.09
C VAL A 138 -11.98 6.35 2.12
N GLU A 139 -12.86 6.39 1.12
CA GLU A 139 -13.78 5.30 0.81
C GLU A 139 -13.11 4.41 -0.24
N VAL A 140 -13.04 3.11 0.04
CA VAL A 140 -12.50 2.10 -0.87
C VAL A 140 -13.65 1.21 -1.31
N ARG A 141 -13.85 1.12 -2.63
CA ARG A 141 -14.81 0.21 -3.26
C ARG A 141 -14.05 -0.86 -4.01
N TYR A 142 -14.35 -2.12 -3.72
CA TYR A 142 -13.67 -3.25 -4.34
C TYR A 142 -14.54 -4.51 -4.28
N GLY A 143 -14.61 -5.28 -5.38
CA GLY A 143 -15.36 -6.54 -5.42
C GLY A 143 -16.84 -6.41 -5.03
N GLY A 144 -17.46 -5.26 -5.31
CA GLY A 144 -18.85 -4.95 -4.93
C GLY A 144 -19.05 -4.60 -3.44
N ALA A 145 -17.98 -4.56 -2.65
CA ALA A 145 -18.00 -4.12 -1.26
C ALA A 145 -17.43 -2.69 -1.14
N GLU A 146 -17.78 -2.02 -0.05
CA GLU A 146 -17.32 -0.67 0.28
C GLU A 146 -16.88 -0.59 1.75
N ILE A 147 -15.82 0.15 2.01
CA ILE A 147 -15.36 0.47 3.37
C ILE A 147 -14.86 1.92 3.41
N SER A 148 -15.16 2.61 4.51
CA SER A 148 -14.65 3.95 4.79
C SER A 148 -13.60 3.89 5.89
N VAL A 149 -12.43 4.50 5.63
CA VAL A 149 -11.29 4.51 6.54
C VAL A 149 -10.86 5.94 6.82
N ARG A 150 -10.60 6.27 8.08
CA ARG A 150 -9.98 7.54 8.45
C ARG A 150 -8.52 7.55 8.01
N VAL A 151 -8.10 8.62 7.34
CA VAL A 151 -6.71 8.77 6.91
C VAL A 151 -5.83 8.96 8.14
N PRO A 152 -4.82 8.10 8.37
CA PRO A 152 -3.91 8.24 9.51
C PRO A 152 -3.01 9.48 9.36
N PRO A 153 -2.29 9.89 10.42
CA PRO A 153 -1.37 11.03 10.35
C PRO A 153 -0.33 10.92 9.23
N SER A 154 0.14 9.71 8.91
CA SER A 154 1.05 9.43 7.79
C SER A 154 0.43 9.65 6.41
N GLY A 155 -0.90 9.63 6.27
CA GLY A 155 -1.57 9.72 4.97
C GLY A 155 -1.72 8.38 4.24
N LEU A 156 -0.97 7.35 4.66
CA LEU A 156 -0.93 6.06 3.99
C LEU A 156 -2.04 5.15 4.50
N VAL A 157 -2.95 4.75 3.62
CA VAL A 157 -4.03 3.80 3.88
C VAL A 157 -3.74 2.52 3.12
N THR A 158 -3.77 1.38 3.80
CA THR A 158 -3.65 0.05 3.18
C THR A 158 -4.78 -0.84 3.66
N LEU A 159 -5.36 -1.63 2.75
CA LEU A 159 -6.38 -2.63 3.04
C LEU A 159 -6.15 -3.87 2.19
N PRO A 160 -6.50 -5.07 2.69
CA PRO A 160 -6.62 -6.24 1.84
C PRO A 160 -7.95 -6.22 1.08
N GLY A 161 -7.96 -6.71 -0.16
CA GLY A 161 -9.17 -6.91 -0.97
C GLY A 161 -9.21 -8.33 -1.55
N VAL A 162 -10.30 -9.06 -1.31
CA VAL A 162 -10.50 -10.40 -1.90
C VAL A 162 -10.78 -10.25 -3.40
N VAL A 163 -9.98 -10.89 -4.24
CA VAL A 163 -10.16 -10.92 -5.70
C VAL A 163 -11.21 -11.98 -6.04
N GLY A 164 -12.42 -11.54 -6.37
CA GLY A 164 -13.49 -12.41 -6.85
C GLY A 164 -13.48 -12.58 -8.38
N SER A 165 -12.89 -11.61 -9.08
CA SER A 165 -12.79 -11.57 -10.54
C SER A 165 -11.47 -10.93 -10.98
N PRO A 166 -10.86 -11.35 -12.12
CA PRO A 166 -9.74 -10.63 -12.72
C PRO A 166 -10.11 -9.20 -13.19
N ASP A 167 -11.41 -8.92 -13.34
CA ASP A 167 -11.92 -7.59 -13.71
C ASP A 167 -12.23 -6.69 -12.50
N ASP A 168 -11.95 -7.15 -11.27
CA ASP A 168 -12.17 -6.33 -10.08
C ASP A 168 -11.27 -5.08 -10.14
N VAL A 169 -11.86 -3.91 -9.94
CA VAL A 169 -11.15 -2.62 -9.91
C VAL A 169 -11.42 -1.99 -8.56
N ALA A 170 -10.37 -1.52 -7.88
CA ALA A 170 -10.56 -0.72 -6.69
C ALA A 170 -10.75 0.74 -7.07
N GLU A 171 -11.74 1.39 -6.47
CA GLU A 171 -11.94 2.83 -6.54
C GLU A 171 -11.69 3.41 -5.15
N PHE A 172 -10.72 4.33 -5.07
CA PHE A 172 -10.44 5.11 -3.88
C PHE A 172 -11.06 6.50 -4.05
N ARG A 173 -11.87 6.92 -3.08
CA ARG A 173 -12.50 8.25 -3.07
C ARG A 173 -12.08 8.99 -1.81
N GLY A 174 -11.38 10.11 -1.99
CA GLY A 174 -10.86 10.92 -0.90
C GLY A 174 -11.83 12.05 -0.55
N PHE A 175 -12.19 12.17 0.71
CA PHE A 175 -13.07 13.20 1.23
C PHE A 175 -12.37 14.08 2.27
N ASP A 176 -12.70 15.37 2.28
CA ASP A 176 -12.27 16.29 3.34
C ASP A 176 -13.14 16.16 4.61
N ASP A 177 -12.87 16.99 5.62
CA ASP A 177 -13.57 16.99 6.90
C ASP A 177 -15.04 17.45 6.81
N THR A 178 -15.41 18.14 5.72
CA THR A 178 -16.80 18.54 5.43
C THR A 178 -17.60 17.46 4.69
N GLY A 179 -16.94 16.37 4.27
CA GLY A 179 -17.52 15.34 3.41
C GLY A 179 -17.47 15.70 1.92
N GLY A 180 -16.73 16.74 1.55
CA GLY A 180 -16.51 17.13 0.16
C GLY A 180 -15.53 16.16 -0.53
N LEU A 181 -15.91 15.65 -1.70
CA LEU A 181 -15.04 14.81 -2.52
C LEU A 181 -13.87 15.64 -3.06
N ARG A 182 -12.63 15.19 -2.82
CA ARG A 182 -11.38 15.83 -3.24
C ARG A 182 -10.75 15.16 -4.44
N ALA A 183 -10.69 13.83 -4.42
CA ALA A 183 -10.01 13.05 -5.44
C ALA A 183 -10.66 11.68 -5.60
N VAL A 184 -10.48 11.11 -6.78
CA VAL A 184 -10.84 9.72 -7.10
C VAL A 184 -9.64 9.11 -7.80
N GLU A 185 -9.23 7.94 -7.36
CA GLU A 185 -8.14 7.17 -7.94
C GLU A 185 -8.56 5.71 -8.13
N HIS A 186 -7.98 5.02 -9.11
CA HIS A 186 -8.34 3.64 -9.42
C HIS A 186 -7.12 2.72 -9.36
N TYR A 187 -7.31 1.53 -8.79
CA TYR A 187 -6.36 0.42 -8.87
C TYR A 187 -6.93 -0.71 -9.70
N ARG A 188 -6.13 -1.23 -10.62
CA ARG A 188 -6.39 -2.49 -11.30
C ARG A 188 -5.38 -3.51 -10.78
N PRO A 189 -5.82 -4.65 -10.23
CA PRO A 189 -4.93 -5.74 -9.89
C PRO A 189 -4.07 -6.11 -11.09
N LEU A 190 -2.75 -6.01 -10.92
CA LEU A 190 -1.79 -6.38 -11.96
C LEU A 190 -1.89 -7.89 -12.22
N THR A 191 -1.95 -8.29 -13.49
CA THR A 191 -1.87 -9.69 -13.87
C THR A 191 -0.43 -10.21 -13.67
N GLU A 192 -0.24 -11.54 -13.61
CA GLU A 192 1.11 -12.14 -13.54
C GLU A 192 2.02 -11.69 -14.70
N SER A 193 1.45 -11.35 -15.86
CA SER A 193 2.16 -10.79 -17.01
C SER A 193 2.65 -9.35 -16.76
N ASP A 194 1.86 -8.53 -16.07
CA ASP A 194 2.23 -7.15 -15.73
C ASP A 194 3.35 -7.09 -14.67
N ARG A 195 3.55 -8.17 -13.90
CA ARG A 195 4.67 -8.31 -12.94
C ARG A 195 6.02 -8.59 -13.60
N ARG A 196 6.03 -9.13 -14.83
CA ARG A 196 7.26 -9.58 -15.51
C ARG A 196 7.92 -8.50 -16.38
N ASP A 197 7.14 -7.54 -16.88
CA ASP A 197 7.62 -6.56 -17.87
C ASP A 197 7.98 -5.18 -17.28
N GLY A 198 8.12 -5.09 -15.96
CA GLY A 198 8.56 -3.89 -15.25
C GLY A 198 7.40 -3.01 -14.82
N TRP A 199 7.54 -2.43 -13.64
CA TRP A 199 6.70 -1.35 -13.13
C TRP A 199 6.49 -0.28 -14.22
N PRO A 200 5.33 0.40 -14.27
CA PRO A 200 5.12 1.47 -15.25
C PRO A 200 6.16 2.58 -15.05
N ASP A 201 7.10 2.72 -16.00
CA ASP A 201 8.01 3.86 -16.04
C ASP A 201 7.29 5.13 -16.54
N GLU A 202 7.96 6.28 -16.46
CA GLU A 202 7.44 7.60 -16.84
C GLU A 202 6.83 7.67 -18.26
N SER A 203 7.14 6.71 -19.15
CA SER A 203 6.64 6.65 -20.53
C SER A 203 5.14 6.32 -20.66
N LEU A 204 4.51 5.74 -19.63
CA LEU A 204 3.05 5.49 -19.60
C LEU A 204 2.23 6.72 -19.18
N TRP A 205 2.89 7.78 -18.73
CA TRP A 205 2.26 8.99 -18.18
C TRP A 205 2.30 10.18 -19.14
N VAL A 206 3.16 10.13 -20.16
CA VAL A 206 3.18 11.07 -21.28
C VAL A 206 2.10 10.69 -22.27
N ARG A 207 0.99 11.43 -22.27
CA ARG A 207 0.08 11.45 -23.41
C ARG A 207 0.87 11.83 -24.66
N SER A 208 1.10 10.89 -25.58
CA SER A 208 1.21 11.23 -26.99
C SER A 208 -0.19 11.48 -27.53
N ASP A 209 -0.70 12.69 -27.23
CA ASP A 209 -1.63 13.35 -28.13
C ASP A 209 -0.92 13.52 -29.47
N SER A 210 -1.17 12.60 -30.40
CA SER A 210 -1.23 12.90 -31.84
C SER A 210 -1.54 11.64 -32.64
N ARG A 211 -2.82 11.30 -32.75
CA ARG A 211 -3.40 11.04 -34.07
C ARG A 211 -4.75 11.72 -34.13
N ASP A 212 -4.80 12.89 -34.76
CA ASP A 212 -5.44 12.98 -36.07
C ASP A 212 -5.40 14.38 -36.69
N ARG A 213 -5.03 14.39 -37.98
CA ARG A 213 -5.32 15.37 -39.05
C ARG A 213 -4.31 16.51 -39.28
N MET A 214 -3.29 16.25 -40.10
CA MET A 214 -3.34 16.43 -41.57
C MET A 214 -2.21 15.65 -42.23
#